data_AF-A0A1S7B1Q1-F1
#
_entry.id   AF-A0A1S7B1Q1-F1
#
_cell.length_a   1.000
_cell.length_b   1.000
_cell.length_c   1.000
_cell.angle_alpha   90.00
_cell.angle_beta   90.00
_cell.angle_gamma   90.00
#
_symmetry.space_group_name_H-M   'P 1'
#
loop_
_entity.id
_entity.type
_entity.pdbx_description
1 polymer ?
#
loop_
_entity_poly.entity_id
_entity_poly.type
_entity_poly.pdbx_seq_one_letter_code
_entity_poly.pdbx_strand_id
1 'polypeptide(L)'
;TQYATASYTDDILDDFLYYGMEYVEDKFGICGSEPTMDVVRDISTEVTLYSLEQYEEYPTLLVDHFGGSQRAAVAAAAAGCSTAFATGNSNAGVNGWYLSQILHKEAHSRLG
;
A
#
# COMPACT_ATOMS: atom_id res chain seq x y z
N THR A 1 -5.32 0.12 -21.11
CA THR A 1 -6.41 -0.55 -20.36
C THR A 1 -5.89 -1.19 -19.08
N GLN A 2 -4.92 -2.10 -19.15
CA GLN A 2 -4.50 -2.93 -17.99
C GLN A 2 -3.79 -2.19 -16.84
N TYR A 3 -3.22 -1.00 -17.09
CA TYR A 3 -2.74 -0.14 -15.99
C TYR A 3 -3.85 0.31 -15.06
N ALA A 4 -5.06 0.51 -15.58
CA ALA A 4 -6.19 0.94 -14.77
C ALA A 4 -6.90 -0.27 -14.15
N THR A 5 -7.09 -1.36 -14.89
CA THR A 5 -7.79 -2.56 -14.36
C THR A 5 -7.13 -3.10 -13.10
N ALA A 6 -5.81 -2.98 -13.00
CA ALA A 6 -5.06 -3.37 -11.80
C ALA A 6 -5.57 -2.75 -10.48
N SER A 7 -6.27 -1.61 -10.53
CA SER A 7 -6.82 -0.96 -9.34
C SER A 7 -8.31 -1.23 -9.10
N TYR A 8 -8.97 -2.05 -9.93
CA TYR A 8 -10.41 -2.31 -9.80
C TYR A 8 -10.85 -3.71 -10.26
N THR A 9 -9.91 -4.62 -10.51
CA THR A 9 -10.19 -6.02 -10.83
C THR A 9 -9.53 -6.94 -9.83
N ASP A 10 -10.08 -8.15 -9.73
CA ASP A 10 -9.49 -9.29 -9.02
C ASP A 10 -9.31 -9.09 -7.49
N ASP A 11 -9.94 -8.04 -6.94
CA ASP A 11 -9.97 -7.67 -5.51
C ASP A 11 -8.59 -7.53 -4.86
N ILE A 12 -7.53 -7.32 -5.67
CA ILE A 12 -6.15 -7.25 -5.20
C ILE A 12 -5.92 -5.99 -4.37
N LEU A 13 -6.37 -4.84 -4.88
CA LEU A 13 -6.27 -3.57 -4.14
C LEU A 13 -7.14 -3.61 -2.88
N ASP A 14 -8.31 -4.21 -2.98
CA ASP A 14 -9.26 -4.37 -1.90
C ASP A 14 -8.64 -5.16 -0.73
N ASP A 15 -8.02 -6.31 -1.02
CA ASP A 15 -7.30 -7.11 -0.02
C ASP A 15 -6.26 -6.29 0.76
N PHE A 16 -5.40 -5.56 0.04
CA PHE A 16 -4.33 -4.77 0.66
C PHE A 16 -4.89 -3.59 1.49
N LEU A 17 -6.00 -3.00 1.03
CA LEU A 17 -6.68 -1.93 1.77
C LEU A 17 -7.34 -2.44 3.04
N TYR A 18 -7.98 -3.61 3.01
CA TYR A 18 -8.60 -4.19 4.19
C TYR A 18 -7.55 -4.60 5.22
N TYR A 19 -6.45 -5.22 4.79
CA TYR A 19 -5.31 -5.50 5.69
C TYR A 19 -4.82 -4.22 6.39
N GLY A 20 -4.58 -3.16 5.61
CA GLY A 20 -4.09 -1.90 6.16
C GLY A 20 -5.12 -1.18 7.04
N MET A 21 -6.42 -1.31 6.75
CA MET A 21 -7.49 -0.79 7.59
C MET A 21 -7.55 -1.51 8.94
N GLU A 22 -7.50 -2.85 8.94
CA GLU A 22 -7.50 -3.67 10.17
C GLU A 22 -6.26 -3.35 11.03
N TYR A 23 -5.07 -3.27 10.41
CA TYR A 23 -3.84 -2.88 11.11
C TYR A 23 -3.96 -1.52 11.80
N VAL A 24 -4.58 -0.55 11.11
CA VAL A 24 -4.80 0.80 11.65
C VAL A 24 -5.85 0.79 12.75
N GLU A 25 -6.97 0.10 12.55
CA GLU A 25 -8.06 0.04 13.53
C GLU A 25 -7.60 -0.58 14.85
N ASP A 26 -6.83 -1.66 14.79
CA ASP A 26 -6.31 -2.36 15.98
C ASP A 26 -5.23 -1.57 16.73
N LYS A 27 -4.34 -0.89 16.00
CA LYS A 27 -3.15 -0.24 16.61
C LYS A 27 -3.40 1.21 17.01
N PHE A 28 -4.16 1.94 16.21
CA PHE A 28 -4.31 3.40 16.33
C PHE A 28 -5.77 3.84 16.50
N GLY A 29 -6.72 3.04 16.02
CA GLY A 29 -8.09 3.46 15.77
C GLY A 29 -8.19 4.37 14.54
N ILE A 30 -9.34 4.32 13.86
CA ILE A 30 -9.61 5.17 12.70
C ILE A 30 -9.60 6.65 13.12
N CYS A 31 -8.80 7.45 12.42
CA CYS A 31 -8.53 8.85 12.70
C CYS A 31 -8.01 9.11 14.14
N GLY A 32 -7.38 8.12 14.76
CA GLY A 32 -6.90 8.18 16.14
C GLY A 32 -5.49 8.74 16.32
N SER A 33 -4.76 9.03 15.24
CA SER A 33 -3.34 9.43 15.28
C SER A 33 -3.07 10.81 14.70
N GLU A 34 -2.07 11.50 15.25
CA GLU A 34 -1.56 12.73 14.65
C GLU A 34 -0.75 12.45 13.37
N PRO A 35 -0.76 13.36 12.38
CA PRO A 35 -0.07 13.19 11.10
C PRO A 35 1.45 13.43 11.22
N THR A 36 2.14 12.56 11.97
CA THR A 36 3.60 12.61 12.15
C THR A 36 4.30 11.65 11.18
N MET A 37 5.58 11.91 10.90
CA MET A 37 6.36 11.03 10.04
C MET A 37 6.61 9.64 10.63
N ASP A 38 6.51 9.48 11.96
CA ASP A 38 6.66 8.18 12.60
C ASP A 38 5.44 7.30 12.33
N VAL A 39 4.23 7.87 12.39
CA VAL A 39 2.98 7.18 12.00
C VAL A 39 3.00 6.83 10.51
N VAL A 40 3.43 7.77 9.66
CA VAL A 40 3.57 7.51 8.21
C VAL A 40 4.53 6.35 7.96
N ARG A 41 5.71 6.34 8.60
CA ARG A 41 6.71 5.28 8.43
C ARG A 41 6.20 3.92 8.89
N ASP A 42 5.54 3.87 10.03
CA ASP A 42 5.00 2.63 10.60
C ASP A 42 3.98 1.99 9.64
N ILE A 43 2.90 2.70 9.35
CA ILE A 43 1.79 2.15 8.54
C ILE A 43 2.21 1.88 7.11
N SER A 44 2.92 2.83 6.48
CA SER A 44 3.28 2.68 5.07
C SER A 44 4.31 1.57 4.86
N THR A 45 5.22 1.36 5.81
CA THR A 45 6.19 0.26 5.71
C THR A 45 5.46 -1.07 5.86
N GLU A 46 4.63 -1.22 6.89
CA GLU A 46 3.88 -2.45 7.14
C GLU A 46 3.02 -2.87 5.94
N VAL A 47 2.17 -1.96 5.45
CA VAL A 47 1.24 -2.26 4.36
C VAL A 47 1.98 -2.47 3.03
N THR A 48 3.11 -1.78 2.81
CA THR A 48 3.94 -2.02 1.62
C THR A 48 4.59 -3.40 1.68
N LEU A 49 5.14 -3.81 2.82
CA LEU A 49 5.75 -5.13 2.96
C LEU A 49 4.72 -6.23 2.74
N TYR A 50 3.55 -6.13 3.39
CA TYR A 50 2.42 -7.04 3.16
C TYR A 50 2.09 -7.15 1.65
N SER A 51 1.88 -6.01 0.98
CA SER A 51 1.54 -5.98 -0.44
C SER A 51 2.59 -6.68 -1.32
N LEU A 52 3.88 -6.49 -1.02
CA LEU A 52 4.97 -7.11 -1.79
C LEU A 52 5.11 -8.59 -1.50
N GLU A 53 4.92 -9.01 -0.25
CA GLU A 53 4.90 -10.40 0.16
C GLU A 53 3.78 -11.17 -0.55
N GLN A 54 2.59 -10.58 -0.74
CA GLN A 54 1.52 -11.22 -1.52
C GLN A 54 1.96 -11.52 -2.97
N TYR A 55 2.68 -10.58 -3.62
CA TYR A 55 3.22 -10.82 -4.96
C TYR A 55 4.34 -11.88 -4.98
N GLU A 56 5.03 -12.11 -3.86
CA GLU A 56 6.07 -13.14 -3.75
C GLU A 56 5.48 -14.53 -3.43
N GLU A 57 4.46 -14.57 -2.57
CA GLU A 57 3.80 -15.80 -2.11
C GLU A 57 2.89 -16.40 -3.18
N TYR A 58 2.23 -15.56 -3.99
CA TYR A 58 1.30 -15.98 -5.02
C TYR A 58 1.85 -15.68 -6.43
N PRO A 59 2.54 -16.63 -7.09
CA PRO A 59 3.04 -16.44 -8.45
C PRO A 59 1.96 -16.05 -9.47
N THR A 60 0.72 -16.50 -9.26
CA THR A 60 -0.43 -16.11 -10.10
C THR A 60 -0.74 -14.63 -10.00
N LEU A 61 -0.61 -14.05 -8.81
CA LEU A 61 -0.84 -12.62 -8.56
C LEU A 61 0.24 -11.76 -9.25
N LEU A 62 1.50 -12.20 -9.19
CA LEU A 62 2.60 -11.54 -9.89
C LEU A 62 2.45 -11.59 -11.42
N VAL A 63 1.89 -12.68 -11.94
CA VAL A 63 1.62 -12.83 -13.38
C VAL A 63 0.40 -12.03 -13.82
N ASP A 64 -0.60 -11.87 -12.96
CA ASP A 64 -1.77 -11.02 -13.23
C ASP A 64 -1.37 -9.54 -13.30
N HIS A 65 -0.71 -9.03 -12.26
CA HIS A 65 -0.05 -7.73 -12.30
C HIS A 65 1.39 -7.83 -12.82
N PHE A 66 1.56 -8.28 -14.07
CA PHE A 66 2.87 -8.48 -14.68
C PHE A 66 3.70 -7.19 -14.79
N GLY A 67 3.05 -6.04 -14.97
CA GLY A 67 3.70 -4.73 -15.06
C GLY A 67 4.09 -4.20 -13.68
N GLY A 68 5.32 -3.73 -13.53
CA GLY A 68 5.76 -3.13 -12.25
C GLY A 68 4.87 -1.95 -11.84
N SER A 69 4.49 -1.11 -12.79
CA SER A 69 3.67 0.08 -12.53
C SER A 69 2.27 -0.27 -12.01
N GLN A 70 1.73 -1.44 -12.36
CA GLN A 70 0.48 -1.95 -11.77
C GLN A 70 0.69 -2.23 -10.28
N ARG A 71 1.72 -3.02 -9.96
CA ARG A 71 2.05 -3.37 -8.56
C ARG A 71 2.43 -2.15 -7.72
N ALA A 72 3.21 -1.24 -8.29
CA ALA A 72 3.64 -0.01 -7.63
C ALA A 72 2.45 0.91 -7.32
N ALA A 73 1.47 1.03 -8.21
CA ALA A 73 0.27 1.81 -7.97
C ALA A 73 -0.62 1.17 -6.88
N VAL A 74 -0.82 -0.15 -6.94
CA VAL A 74 -1.70 -0.88 -6.01
C VAL A 74 -1.13 -0.92 -4.59
N ALA A 75 0.15 -1.27 -4.43
CA ALA A 75 0.80 -1.29 -3.10
C ALA A 75 0.86 0.12 -2.46
N ALA A 76 1.18 1.15 -3.25
CA ALA A 76 1.25 2.51 -2.73
C ALA A 76 -0.14 3.09 -2.43
N ALA A 77 -1.18 2.68 -3.17
CA ALA A 77 -2.56 3.04 -2.88
C ALA A 77 -2.97 2.52 -1.50
N ALA A 78 -2.73 1.23 -1.25
CA ALA A 78 -3.02 0.62 0.04
C ALA A 78 -2.27 1.32 1.20
N ALA A 79 -0.96 1.53 1.05
CA ALA A 79 -0.15 2.20 2.07
C ALA A 79 -0.59 3.65 2.34
N GLY A 80 -0.87 4.42 1.29
CA GLY A 80 -1.29 5.82 1.40
C GLY A 80 -2.69 5.97 2.00
N CYS A 81 -3.65 5.15 1.56
CA CYS A 81 -5.00 5.12 2.12
C CYS A 81 -4.99 4.70 3.59
N SER A 82 -4.23 3.66 3.96
CA SER A 82 -4.11 3.21 5.35
C SER A 82 -3.54 4.30 6.26
N THR A 83 -2.52 5.01 5.78
CA THR A 83 -1.95 6.16 6.52
C THR A 83 -2.97 7.30 6.68
N ALA A 84 -3.81 7.53 5.66
CA ALA A 84 -4.89 8.51 5.75
C ALA A 84 -6.01 8.04 6.71
N PHE A 85 -6.31 6.74 6.77
CA PHE A 85 -7.28 6.17 7.71
C PHE A 85 -6.84 6.39 9.16
N ALA A 86 -5.55 6.26 9.47
CA ALA A 86 -5.07 6.48 10.84
C ALA A 86 -5.06 7.96 11.25
N THR A 87 -4.73 8.84 10.31
CA THR A 87 -4.42 10.24 10.62
C THR A 87 -5.55 11.22 10.31
N GLY A 88 -6.55 10.81 9.53
CA GLY A 88 -7.56 11.73 8.99
C GLY A 88 -6.97 12.84 8.11
N ASN A 89 -5.74 12.68 7.59
CA ASN A 89 -5.00 13.71 6.89
C ASN A 89 -4.48 13.21 5.53
N SER A 90 -4.95 13.83 4.45
CA SER A 90 -4.57 13.43 3.09
C SER A 90 -3.09 13.65 2.76
N ASN A 91 -2.43 14.66 3.34
CA ASN A 91 -1.00 14.91 3.11
C ASN A 91 -0.14 13.83 3.76
N ALA A 92 -0.53 13.34 4.94
CA ALA A 92 0.12 12.18 5.55
C ALA A 92 -0.06 10.93 4.67
N GLY A 93 -1.26 10.72 4.12
CA GLY A 93 -1.52 9.65 3.14
C GLY A 93 -0.64 9.75 1.88
N VAL A 94 -0.49 10.95 1.31
CA VAL A 94 0.40 11.18 0.15
C VAL A 94 1.87 10.92 0.49
N ASN A 95 2.31 11.30 1.69
CA ASN A 95 3.66 10.95 2.16
C ASN A 95 3.84 9.43 2.27
N GLY A 96 2.81 8.72 2.73
CA GLY A 96 2.80 7.26 2.78
C GLY A 96 2.87 6.60 1.40
N TRP A 97 2.13 7.13 0.42
CA TRP A 97 2.23 6.71 -0.97
C TRP A 97 3.67 6.82 -1.49
N TYR A 98 4.33 7.97 -1.30
CA TYR A 98 5.70 8.15 -1.77
C TYR A 98 6.70 7.25 -1.05
N LEU A 99 6.55 7.05 0.26
CA LEU A 99 7.40 6.14 1.01
C LEU A 99 7.27 4.70 0.47
N SER A 100 6.05 4.25 0.17
CA SER A 100 5.81 2.94 -0.44
C SER A 100 6.57 2.75 -1.76
N GLN A 101 6.59 3.77 -2.63
CA GLN A 101 7.34 3.73 -3.89
C GLN A 101 8.86 3.54 -3.66
N ILE A 102 9.41 4.22 -2.65
CA ILE A 102 10.84 4.11 -2.30
C ILE A 102 11.15 2.70 -1.78
N LEU A 103 10.32 2.18 -0.88
CA LEU A 103 10.48 0.84 -0.31
C LEU A 103 10.38 -0.24 -1.40
N HIS A 104 9.36 -0.18 -2.26
CA HIS A 104 9.17 -1.13 -3.36
C HIS A 104 10.37 -1.14 -4.30
N LYS A 105 10.86 0.05 -4.69
CA LYS A 105 12.04 0.15 -5.56
C LYS A 105 13.23 -0.61 -4.99
N GLU A 106 13.52 -0.44 -3.70
CA GLU A 106 14.67 -1.09 -3.06
C GLU A 106 14.43 -2.57 -2.79
N ALA A 107 13.20 -2.99 -2.49
CA ALA A 107 12.84 -4.39 -2.27
C ALA A 107 13.08 -5.24 -3.53
N HIS A 108 12.64 -4.76 -4.70
CA HIS A 108 12.66 -5.57 -5.93
C HIS A 108 13.65 -5.08 -7.00
N SER A 109 14.45 -4.04 -6.70
CA SER A 109 15.37 -3.37 -7.64
C SER A 109 14.68 -2.89 -8.93
N ARG A 110 13.35 -2.73 -8.87
CA ARG A 110 12.47 -2.28 -9.95
C ARG A 110 11.25 -1.64 -9.32
N LEU A 111 10.53 -0.87 -10.11
CA LEU A 111 9.30 -0.23 -9.65
C LEU A 111 8.25 -0.33 -10.74
N GLY A 112 8.46 0.37 -11.85
CA GLY A 112 7.55 0.44 -13.00
C GLY A 112 7.59 -0.75 -13.94
#